data_AF-A0A350YMR2-F1
#
_entry.id   AF-A0A350YMR2-F1
#
_cell.length_a   1.000
_cell.length_b   1.000
_cell.length_c   1.000
_cell.angle_alpha   90.00
_cell.angle_beta   90.00
_cell.angle_gamma   90.00
#
_symmetry.space_group_name_H-M   'P 1'
#
loop_
_entity.id
_entity.type
_entity.pdbx_description
1 polymer ?
#
loop_
_entity_poly.entity_id
_entity_poly.type
_entity_poly.pdbx_seq_one_letter_code
_entity_poly.pdbx_strand_id
1 'polypeptide(L)'
;TGYVDDYQFVAQWFPKFGVYETAGMRQRENDGWNCHQFHPNSEFYANHSVYNVSVTLPSDFVTGSGGMLIEEIDLGDGLKKVVWRAEDIVDFAFTAWPGYKVLTRKWNDVDIIFLTTESALKKADKQFEAVIYALEYLDERVGPYPWPHLTFVDPPLSGAGAGGMEYTTLFTSMGGGAVPSFLTMAESTTIHEFGHAYFMGILASNEFEEPWVDEGINSYWEQRIVDHYYGDGYGQLNLPFIKMSDADQGRLSYITSPGHNIATNDLPSWMYPHDTYYMMSYNKAATWLHTLEGLIGTKTMDNVFREYYRRWAFRHPSGKDFIAVVNDVVKNEHGDIFGENMNWFFDQVLYGSGICDYRLSGITSHKIRSYSGVVDGDSVTYIRSDRTSDTLYLSRVSIERLGEVKLPVEVLVRFDNGDEVRETWDGIAGYRDFEYTGPGKVVWAKIDPDDKIDMDVNRINNSYTLEPKHTASRRMMNKFVFLMQMMITIFTI
;
A
#
# COMPACT_ATOMS: atom_id res chain seq x y z
N THR A 1 -19.07 9.26 14.48
CA THR A 1 -20.39 8.90 15.05
C THR A 1 -21.22 10.15 15.32
N GLY A 2 -22.54 10.13 15.05
CA GLY A 2 -23.43 11.26 15.28
C GLY A 2 -24.69 11.24 14.42
N TYR A 3 -25.34 12.40 14.31
CA TYR A 3 -26.51 12.59 13.46
C TYR A 3 -26.47 13.97 12.77
N VAL A 4 -27.17 14.06 11.64
CA VAL A 4 -27.46 15.31 10.92
C VAL A 4 -28.85 15.19 10.30
N ASP A 5 -29.73 16.15 10.60
CA ASP A 5 -31.15 16.04 10.28
C ASP A 5 -31.72 14.68 10.76
N ASP A 6 -32.29 13.89 9.85
CA ASP A 6 -32.83 12.55 10.13
C ASP A 6 -31.82 11.43 9.89
N TYR A 7 -30.60 11.73 9.43
CA TYR A 7 -29.56 10.74 9.18
C TYR A 7 -28.78 10.45 10.47
N GLN A 8 -28.71 9.18 10.85
CA GLN A 8 -27.97 8.72 12.02
C GLN A 8 -26.90 7.71 11.62
N PHE A 9 -25.68 7.93 12.11
CA PHE A 9 -24.61 6.95 12.04
C PHE A 9 -23.98 6.78 13.42
N VAL A 10 -24.30 5.66 14.05
CA VAL A 10 -24.11 5.44 15.49
C VAL A 10 -23.07 4.35 15.70
N ALA A 11 -21.87 4.78 16.05
CA ALA A 11 -20.73 3.97 16.43
C ALA A 11 -20.14 4.45 17.77
N GLN A 12 -19.31 3.63 18.42
CA GLN A 12 -18.60 3.99 19.66
C GLN A 12 -19.54 4.56 20.78
N TRP A 13 -20.78 4.09 20.86
CA TRP A 13 -21.87 4.69 21.64
C TRP A 13 -22.17 3.94 22.95
N PHE A 14 -21.53 2.79 23.15
CA PHE A 14 -21.63 1.97 24.35
C PHE A 14 -20.26 1.92 25.04
N PRO A 15 -20.20 1.59 26.35
CA PRO A 15 -18.92 1.46 27.03
C PRO A 15 -18.05 0.37 26.39
N LYS A 16 -16.89 0.76 25.86
CA LYS A 16 -15.88 -0.19 25.39
C LYS A 16 -15.03 -0.66 26.57
N PHE A 17 -14.90 -1.98 26.71
CA PHE A 17 -14.02 -2.56 27.71
C PHE A 17 -12.58 -2.48 27.20
N GLY A 18 -11.65 -2.09 28.08
CA GLY A 18 -10.23 -2.20 27.79
C GLY A 18 -9.84 -3.66 27.57
N VAL A 19 -8.82 -3.88 26.75
CA VAL A 19 -8.30 -5.23 26.49
C VAL A 19 -7.31 -5.59 27.59
N TYR A 20 -7.50 -6.72 28.27
CA TYR A 20 -6.51 -7.22 29.23
C TYR A 20 -5.44 -8.00 28.48
N GLU A 21 -4.22 -7.47 28.48
CA GLU A 21 -3.07 -8.11 27.84
C GLU A 21 -2.18 -8.75 28.92
N THR A 22 -1.91 -10.06 28.79
CA THR A 22 -0.98 -10.77 29.68
C THR A 22 0.48 -10.50 29.29
N ALA A 23 1.42 -10.70 30.21
CA ALA A 23 2.85 -10.66 29.90
C ALA A 23 3.18 -11.58 28.71
N GLY A 24 3.92 -11.05 27.74
CA GLY A 24 4.26 -11.69 26.47
C GLY A 24 3.26 -11.47 25.33
N MET A 25 2.00 -11.14 25.62
CA MET A 25 1.04 -10.71 24.59
C MET A 25 1.47 -9.35 24.05
N ARG A 26 1.57 -9.23 22.72
CA ARG A 26 2.08 -8.01 22.06
C ARG A 26 3.38 -7.49 22.69
N GLN A 27 4.20 -8.43 23.19
CA GLN A 27 5.48 -8.19 23.88
C GLN A 27 5.39 -7.29 25.13
N ARG A 28 4.24 -7.24 25.81
CA ARG A 28 4.15 -6.58 27.12
C ARG A 28 5.01 -7.29 28.16
N GLU A 29 5.74 -6.50 28.95
CA GLU A 29 6.53 -7.02 30.06
C GLU A 29 5.67 -7.51 31.23
N ASN A 30 4.55 -6.83 31.48
CA ASN A 30 3.66 -7.12 32.59
C ASN A 30 2.20 -7.14 32.14
N ASP A 31 1.44 -8.03 32.76
CA ASP A 31 -0.02 -8.04 32.73
C ASP A 31 -0.62 -6.65 32.94
N GLY A 32 -1.68 -6.32 32.21
CA GLY A 32 -2.47 -5.13 32.51
C GLY A 32 -3.53 -4.81 31.47
N TRP A 33 -4.34 -3.81 31.81
CA TRP A 33 -5.39 -3.29 30.94
C TRP A 33 -4.81 -2.28 29.94
N ASN A 34 -5.14 -2.47 28.65
CA ASN A 34 -4.94 -1.52 27.58
C ASN A 34 -6.22 -0.68 27.42
N CYS A 35 -6.15 0.58 27.85
CA CYS A 35 -7.30 1.48 27.97
C CYS A 35 -6.94 2.87 27.43
N HIS A 36 -6.74 2.99 26.11
CA HIS A 36 -6.51 4.29 25.49
C HIS A 36 -7.78 5.14 25.50
N GLN A 37 -7.60 6.44 25.74
CA GLN A 37 -8.69 7.41 25.56
C GLN A 37 -8.89 7.67 24.07
N PHE A 38 -10.12 8.00 23.68
CA PHE A 38 -10.43 8.38 22.31
C PHE A 38 -9.51 9.48 21.78
N HIS A 39 -9.03 9.32 20.54
CA HIS A 39 -8.30 10.31 19.78
C HIS A 39 -8.75 10.27 18.31
N PRO A 40 -8.84 11.41 17.59
CA PRO A 40 -9.31 11.46 16.20
C PRO A 40 -8.44 10.78 15.12
N ASN A 41 -7.34 10.12 15.49
CA ASN A 41 -6.41 9.51 14.53
C ASN A 41 -6.40 7.98 14.64
N SER A 42 -7.34 7.37 15.36
CA SER A 42 -7.41 5.92 15.49
C SER A 42 -8.76 5.46 16.03
N GLU A 43 -9.16 4.28 15.60
CA GLU A 43 -10.27 3.48 16.09
C GLU A 43 -9.91 2.66 17.32
N PHE A 44 -10.91 2.36 18.15
CA PHE A 44 -10.67 1.70 19.44
C PHE A 44 -10.19 0.25 19.30
N TYR A 45 -9.11 -0.03 20.02
CA TYR A 45 -8.67 -1.39 20.29
C TYR A 45 -9.63 -2.12 21.25
N ALA A 46 -10.18 -3.26 20.83
CA ALA A 46 -11.16 -4.04 21.59
C ALA A 46 -11.05 -5.55 21.29
N ASN A 47 -11.57 -6.38 22.21
CA ASN A 47 -11.72 -7.83 22.01
C ASN A 47 -12.88 -8.13 21.06
N HIS A 48 -12.78 -9.24 20.32
CA HIS A 48 -13.93 -9.84 19.65
C HIS A 48 -15.05 -10.12 20.66
N SER A 49 -16.25 -9.69 20.34
CA SER A 49 -17.41 -9.73 21.22
C SER A 49 -18.67 -10.15 20.46
N VAL A 50 -19.63 -10.71 21.21
CA VAL A 50 -20.96 -11.06 20.72
C VAL A 50 -21.95 -9.99 21.15
N TYR A 51 -22.65 -9.39 20.20
CA TYR A 51 -23.60 -8.31 20.43
C TYR A 51 -25.02 -8.78 20.19
N ASN A 52 -25.92 -8.50 21.14
CA ASN A 52 -27.37 -8.59 20.92
C ASN A 52 -27.93 -7.20 21.14
N VAL A 53 -28.35 -6.56 20.06
CA VAL A 53 -28.72 -5.15 20.06
C VAL A 53 -30.18 -5.04 19.66
N SER A 54 -30.95 -4.26 20.41
CA SER A 54 -32.31 -3.91 20.02
C SER A 54 -32.51 -2.41 20.06
N VAL A 55 -32.99 -1.85 18.96
CA VAL A 55 -33.23 -0.40 18.82
C VAL A 55 -34.69 -0.18 18.48
N THR A 56 -35.33 0.75 19.19
CA THR A 56 -36.66 1.25 18.86
C THR A 56 -36.53 2.60 18.17
N LEU A 57 -37.15 2.74 17.00
CA LEU A 57 -37.03 3.92 16.15
C LEU A 57 -38.32 4.13 15.32
N PRO A 58 -38.52 5.30 14.68
CA PRO A 58 -39.65 5.52 13.80
C PRO A 58 -39.76 4.48 12.68
N SER A 59 -40.98 4.08 12.34
CA SER A 59 -41.24 2.94 11.46
C SER A 59 -40.80 3.16 10.00
N ASP A 60 -40.68 4.42 9.58
CA ASP A 60 -40.23 4.83 8.25
C ASP A 60 -38.69 4.82 8.09
N PHE A 61 -37.92 4.67 9.18
CA PHE A 61 -36.47 4.62 9.10
C PHE A 61 -36.00 3.27 8.53
N VAL A 62 -35.16 3.34 7.50
CA VAL A 62 -34.40 2.20 6.98
C VAL A 62 -33.10 2.09 7.77
N THR A 63 -32.67 0.87 8.10
CA THR A 63 -31.53 0.64 8.98
C THR A 63 -30.51 -0.32 8.37
N GLY A 64 -29.27 -0.21 8.82
CA GLY A 64 -28.18 -1.17 8.57
C GLY A 64 -27.29 -1.27 9.79
N SER A 65 -26.63 -2.40 9.98
CA SER A 65 -25.73 -2.60 11.12
C SER A 65 -24.62 -3.61 10.82
N GLY A 66 -23.64 -3.67 11.71
CA GLY A 66 -22.63 -4.74 11.76
C GLY A 66 -23.17 -6.07 12.32
N GLY A 67 -24.46 -6.17 12.62
CA GLY A 67 -25.11 -7.42 12.97
C GLY A 67 -26.11 -7.89 11.91
N MET A 68 -26.36 -9.19 11.90
CA MET A 68 -27.47 -9.78 11.15
C MET A 68 -28.79 -9.34 11.75
N LEU A 69 -29.73 -8.93 10.90
CA LEU A 69 -31.09 -8.63 11.32
C LEU A 69 -31.80 -9.94 11.70
N ILE A 70 -32.21 -10.05 12.96
CA ILE A 70 -32.93 -11.20 13.51
C ILE A 70 -34.43 -10.97 13.44
N GLU A 71 -34.88 -9.78 13.81
CA GLU A 71 -36.29 -9.46 13.91
C GLU A 71 -36.53 -7.96 13.65
N GLU A 72 -37.62 -7.65 12.95
CA GLU A 72 -38.19 -6.30 12.87
C GLU A 72 -39.67 -6.38 13.29
N ILE A 73 -40.04 -5.62 14.33
CA ILE A 73 -41.34 -5.68 14.98
C ILE A 73 -42.02 -4.31 14.86
N ASP A 74 -43.20 -4.25 14.26
CA ASP A 74 -44.08 -3.07 14.33
C ASP A 74 -44.65 -2.96 15.74
N LEU A 75 -44.35 -1.84 16.42
CA LEU A 75 -44.83 -1.59 17.78
C LEU A 75 -46.14 -0.78 17.81
N GLY A 76 -46.64 -0.35 16.65
CA GLY A 76 -47.71 0.64 16.56
C GLY A 76 -47.20 2.07 16.79
N ASP A 77 -48.12 3.03 16.70
CA ASP A 77 -47.85 4.47 16.93
C ASP A 77 -46.70 5.07 16.10
N GLY A 78 -46.43 4.48 14.92
CA GLY A 78 -45.35 4.92 14.04
C GLY A 78 -43.95 4.52 14.51
N LEU A 79 -43.82 3.52 15.40
CA LEU A 79 -42.55 3.00 15.88
C LEU A 79 -42.35 1.54 15.46
N LYS A 80 -41.09 1.15 15.28
CA LYS A 80 -40.67 -0.24 15.14
C LYS A 80 -39.50 -0.55 16.06
N LYS A 81 -39.31 -1.84 16.35
CA LYS A 81 -38.14 -2.38 17.03
C LYS A 81 -37.37 -3.28 16.07
N VAL A 82 -36.08 -3.01 15.90
CA VAL A 82 -35.15 -3.87 15.16
C VAL A 82 -34.25 -4.59 16.15
N VAL A 83 -33.98 -5.87 15.90
CA VAL A 83 -33.11 -6.72 16.72
C VAL A 83 -32.00 -7.27 15.84
N TRP A 84 -30.76 -7.01 16.22
CA TRP A 84 -29.56 -7.51 15.55
C TRP A 84 -28.77 -8.43 16.45
N ARG A 85 -28.08 -9.39 15.82
CA ARG A 85 -27.04 -10.19 16.44
C ARG A 85 -25.77 -10.12 15.61
N ALA A 86 -24.65 -9.80 16.27
CA ALA A 86 -23.32 -9.88 15.68
C ALA A 86 -22.46 -10.87 16.47
N GLU A 87 -21.66 -11.67 15.77
CA GLU A 87 -20.79 -12.69 16.34
C GLU A 87 -19.34 -12.31 16.08
N ASP A 88 -18.50 -12.37 17.12
CA ASP A 88 -17.04 -12.25 17.03
C ASP A 88 -16.55 -11.00 16.27
N ILE A 89 -17.16 -9.83 16.48
CA ILE A 89 -16.69 -8.53 15.93
C ILE A 89 -16.09 -7.67 17.04
N VAL A 90 -15.22 -6.71 16.70
CA VAL A 90 -14.54 -5.85 17.70
C VAL A 90 -15.32 -4.59 18.06
N ASP A 91 -16.22 -4.13 17.18
CA ASP A 91 -17.11 -3.01 17.46
C ASP A 91 -18.46 -3.15 16.77
N PHE A 92 -19.52 -2.67 17.41
CA PHE A 92 -20.87 -2.66 16.86
C PHE A 92 -21.30 -1.25 16.48
N ALA A 93 -21.60 -1.06 15.20
CA ALA A 93 -22.17 0.17 14.67
C ALA A 93 -23.48 -0.10 13.94
N PHE A 94 -24.32 0.93 13.86
CA PHE A 94 -25.53 0.92 13.05
C PHE A 94 -25.81 2.29 12.44
N THR A 95 -26.61 2.30 11.38
CA THR A 95 -27.12 3.50 10.74
C THR A 95 -28.62 3.43 10.58
N ALA A 96 -29.27 4.58 10.61
CA ALA A 96 -30.70 4.71 10.41
C ALA A 96 -31.02 6.00 9.65
N TRP A 97 -31.75 5.90 8.54
CA TRP A 97 -32.20 7.05 7.75
C TRP A 97 -33.38 6.67 6.86
N PRO A 98 -34.49 7.43 6.81
CA PRO A 98 -35.63 7.13 5.94
C PRO A 98 -35.30 7.28 4.44
N GLY A 99 -34.24 8.00 4.07
CA GLY A 99 -33.87 8.25 2.69
C GLY A 99 -33.11 7.13 1.99
N TYR A 100 -32.73 6.05 2.70
CA TYR A 100 -31.95 4.99 2.10
C TYR A 100 -32.71 4.22 1.02
N LYS A 101 -31.96 3.83 -0.01
CA LYS A 101 -32.28 2.72 -0.90
C LYS A 101 -31.45 1.53 -0.50
N VAL A 102 -32.11 0.38 -0.35
CA VAL A 102 -31.49 -0.87 0.02
C VAL A 102 -31.31 -1.72 -1.23
N LEU A 103 -30.08 -2.13 -1.48
CA LEU A 103 -29.74 -3.07 -2.53
C LEU A 103 -29.06 -4.27 -1.89
N THR A 104 -29.27 -5.45 -2.47
CA THR A 104 -28.62 -6.67 -2.00
C THR A 104 -27.97 -7.43 -3.15
N ARG A 105 -26.83 -8.04 -2.82
CA ARG A 105 -26.11 -9.01 -3.65
C ARG A 105 -25.63 -10.14 -2.74
N LYS A 106 -25.16 -11.20 -3.37
CA LYS A 106 -24.56 -12.34 -2.66
C LYS A 106 -23.25 -12.69 -3.36
N TRP A 107 -22.23 -12.96 -2.56
CA TRP A 107 -20.97 -13.53 -2.99
C TRP A 107 -20.74 -14.80 -2.18
N ASN A 108 -20.72 -15.97 -2.84
CA ASN A 108 -20.75 -17.27 -2.17
C ASN A 108 -21.86 -17.35 -1.10
N ASP A 109 -21.48 -17.50 0.16
CA ASP A 109 -22.39 -17.59 1.30
C ASP A 109 -22.60 -16.24 2.03
N VAL A 110 -21.97 -15.16 1.56
CA VAL A 110 -22.04 -13.82 2.16
C VAL A 110 -23.17 -13.01 1.52
N ASP A 111 -24.15 -12.61 2.34
CA ASP A 111 -25.17 -11.65 1.96
C ASP A 111 -24.65 -10.21 2.11
N ILE A 112 -24.56 -9.49 1.00
CA ILE A 112 -24.02 -8.12 0.94
C ILE A 112 -25.18 -7.13 0.83
N ILE A 113 -25.30 -6.23 1.80
CA ILE A 113 -26.32 -5.19 1.87
C ILE A 113 -25.66 -3.84 1.59
N PHE A 114 -26.16 -3.11 0.60
CA PHE A 114 -25.74 -1.75 0.32
C PHE A 114 -26.86 -0.76 0.64
N LEU A 115 -26.58 0.19 1.53
CA LEU A 115 -27.46 1.31 1.83
C LEU A 115 -26.94 2.56 1.11
N THR A 116 -27.72 3.10 0.19
CA THR A 116 -27.28 4.24 -0.64
C THR A 116 -28.39 5.27 -0.84
N THR A 117 -28.09 6.35 -1.54
CA THR A 117 -29.04 7.41 -1.89
C THR A 117 -29.66 7.18 -3.26
N GLU A 118 -30.83 7.77 -3.52
CA GLU A 118 -31.47 7.76 -4.85
C GLU A 118 -30.51 8.26 -5.95
N SER A 119 -29.76 9.32 -5.68
CA SER A 119 -28.79 9.90 -6.61
C SER A 119 -27.61 8.98 -6.93
N ALA A 120 -27.24 8.09 -6.01
CA ALA A 120 -26.07 7.24 -6.12
C ALA A 120 -26.39 5.82 -6.65
N LEU A 121 -27.66 5.48 -6.84
CA LEU A 121 -28.09 4.19 -7.43
C LEU A 121 -27.36 3.85 -8.74
N LYS A 122 -27.02 4.84 -9.57
CA LYS A 122 -26.28 4.64 -10.84
C LYS A 122 -24.86 4.11 -10.65
N LYS A 123 -24.27 4.28 -9.47
CA LYS A 123 -22.92 3.83 -9.11
C LYS A 123 -22.94 2.51 -8.34
N ALA A 124 -24.12 2.00 -7.97
CA ALA A 124 -24.23 0.88 -7.06
C ALA A 124 -23.57 -0.41 -7.56
N ASP A 125 -23.70 -0.73 -8.85
CA ASP A 125 -23.07 -1.94 -9.39
C ASP A 125 -21.54 -1.91 -9.24
N LYS A 126 -20.90 -0.76 -9.50
CA LYS A 126 -19.45 -0.59 -9.31
C LYS A 126 -19.02 -0.74 -7.84
N GLN A 127 -19.86 -0.28 -6.91
CA GLN A 127 -19.58 -0.40 -5.48
C GLN A 127 -19.71 -1.85 -5.00
N PHE A 128 -20.70 -2.60 -5.49
CA PHE A 128 -20.76 -4.03 -5.26
C PHE A 128 -19.57 -4.77 -5.88
N GLU A 129 -19.16 -4.42 -7.10
CA GLU A 129 -17.97 -4.98 -7.74
C GLU A 129 -16.72 -4.75 -6.89
N ALA A 130 -16.52 -3.52 -6.36
CA ALA A 130 -15.38 -3.21 -5.49
C ALA A 130 -15.31 -4.13 -4.26
N VAL A 131 -16.45 -4.34 -3.57
CA VAL A 131 -16.54 -5.26 -2.42
C VAL A 131 -16.28 -6.71 -2.83
N ILE A 132 -16.88 -7.15 -3.94
CA ILE A 132 -16.71 -8.53 -4.43
C ILE A 132 -15.27 -8.79 -4.85
N TYR A 133 -14.62 -7.85 -5.53
CA TYR A 133 -13.20 -7.95 -5.91
C TYR A 133 -12.31 -8.03 -4.67
N ALA A 134 -12.56 -7.23 -3.65
CA ALA A 134 -11.80 -7.31 -2.41
C ALA A 134 -12.02 -8.64 -1.67
N LEU A 135 -13.26 -9.14 -1.60
CA LEU A 135 -13.58 -10.47 -1.07
C LEU A 135 -12.83 -11.57 -1.80
N GLU A 136 -12.90 -11.61 -3.14
CA GLU A 136 -12.21 -12.61 -3.97
C GLU A 136 -10.69 -12.56 -3.80
N TYR A 137 -10.11 -11.37 -3.83
CA TYR A 137 -8.67 -11.19 -3.80
C TYR A 137 -8.06 -11.56 -2.45
N LEU A 138 -8.71 -11.16 -1.35
CA LEU A 138 -8.27 -11.47 0.02
C LEU A 138 -8.55 -12.92 0.39
N ASP A 139 -9.66 -13.52 -0.05
CA ASP A 139 -9.95 -14.95 0.16
C ASP A 139 -8.84 -15.84 -0.44
N GLU A 140 -8.39 -15.52 -1.66
CA GLU A 140 -7.33 -16.25 -2.34
C GLU A 140 -5.93 -16.05 -1.69
N ARG A 141 -5.63 -14.84 -1.21
CA ARG A 141 -4.26 -14.43 -0.86
C ARG A 141 -3.99 -14.19 0.62
N VAL A 142 -5.01 -14.12 1.45
CA VAL A 142 -4.90 -13.89 2.90
C VAL A 142 -5.63 -14.99 3.66
N GLY A 143 -6.93 -15.13 3.47
CA GLY A 143 -7.74 -16.12 4.17
C GLY A 143 -9.23 -15.85 4.02
N PRO A 144 -10.10 -16.74 4.52
CA PRO A 144 -11.54 -16.60 4.31
C PRO A 144 -12.18 -15.46 5.11
N TYR A 145 -13.20 -14.82 4.55
CA TYR A 145 -14.11 -13.93 5.27
C TYR A 145 -15.11 -14.76 6.10
N PRO A 146 -15.11 -14.68 7.44
CA PRO A 146 -15.79 -15.65 8.29
C PRO A 146 -17.27 -15.34 8.55
N TRP A 147 -17.74 -14.12 8.26
CA TRP A 147 -19.12 -13.72 8.53
C TRP A 147 -20.03 -13.99 7.33
N PRO A 148 -21.29 -14.41 7.55
CA PRO A 148 -22.25 -14.68 6.47
C PRO A 148 -22.91 -13.41 5.91
N HIS A 149 -22.53 -12.23 6.41
CA HIS A 149 -23.11 -10.97 5.97
C HIS A 149 -22.08 -9.85 5.97
N LEU A 150 -22.40 -8.81 5.20
CA LEU A 150 -21.66 -7.56 5.15
C LEU A 150 -22.63 -6.43 4.82
N THR A 151 -22.62 -5.37 5.61
CA THR A 151 -23.37 -4.14 5.29
C THR A 151 -22.36 -3.06 4.90
N PHE A 152 -22.63 -2.32 3.84
CA PHE A 152 -21.88 -1.11 3.57
C PHE A 152 -22.80 0.02 3.17
N VAL A 153 -22.35 1.25 3.40
CA VAL A 153 -23.20 2.44 3.39
C VAL A 153 -22.55 3.53 2.55
N ASP A 154 -23.31 4.11 1.63
CA ASP A 154 -22.97 5.38 0.99
C ASP A 154 -23.76 6.49 1.69
N PRO A 155 -23.12 7.27 2.59
CA PRO A 155 -23.82 8.27 3.38
C PRO A 155 -24.37 9.40 2.49
N PRO A 156 -25.51 10.01 2.86
CA PRO A 156 -26.03 11.17 2.15
C PRO A 156 -25.06 12.34 2.24
N LEU A 157 -25.17 13.27 1.28
CA LEU A 157 -24.27 14.44 1.22
C LEU A 157 -24.24 15.25 2.52
N SER A 158 -25.36 15.38 3.23
CA SER A 158 -25.41 16.05 4.54
C SER A 158 -24.63 15.29 5.62
N GLY A 159 -24.56 13.96 5.51
CA GLY A 159 -23.84 13.04 6.39
C GLY A 159 -22.45 12.64 5.88
N ALA A 160 -21.85 13.39 4.94
CA ALA A 160 -20.57 13.04 4.33
C ALA A 160 -19.42 12.87 5.35
N GLY A 161 -19.51 13.49 6.53
CA GLY A 161 -18.55 13.29 7.63
C GLY A 161 -18.61 11.90 8.29
N ALA A 162 -19.52 11.03 7.88
CA ALA A 162 -19.57 9.62 8.26
C ALA A 162 -19.03 8.69 7.15
N GLY A 163 -18.48 9.21 6.06
CA GLY A 163 -17.86 8.40 5.00
C GLY A 163 -16.41 8.02 5.33
N GLY A 164 -15.96 6.87 4.84
CA GLY A 164 -14.62 6.34 5.11
C GLY A 164 -14.45 5.90 6.56
N MET A 165 -15.34 5.03 7.04
CA MET A 165 -15.30 4.48 8.39
C MET A 165 -15.52 2.95 8.37
N GLU A 166 -14.85 2.22 9.26
CA GLU A 166 -14.37 0.85 9.02
C GLU A 166 -14.78 -0.20 10.08
N TYR A 167 -16.06 -0.26 10.48
CA TYR A 167 -16.48 -1.29 11.45
C TYR A 167 -16.54 -2.69 10.81
N THR A 168 -16.19 -3.72 11.57
CA THR A 168 -15.85 -5.08 11.08
C THR A 168 -16.75 -5.64 9.96
N THR A 169 -18.06 -5.52 10.09
CA THR A 169 -19.06 -6.00 9.09
C THR A 169 -20.04 -4.88 8.70
N LEU A 170 -19.72 -3.63 9.05
CA LEU A 170 -20.40 -2.41 8.65
C LEU A 170 -19.37 -1.32 8.37
N PHE A 171 -19.23 -0.92 7.12
CA PHE A 171 -18.37 0.22 6.80
C PHE A 171 -19.08 1.24 5.92
N THR A 172 -18.49 2.42 5.76
CA THR A 172 -19.04 3.50 4.94
C THR A 172 -18.12 3.85 3.79
N SER A 173 -18.65 3.81 2.57
CA SER A 173 -17.96 4.32 1.39
C SER A 173 -17.90 5.86 1.39
N MET A 174 -17.26 6.42 0.37
CA MET A 174 -17.18 7.86 0.16
C MET A 174 -18.56 8.43 -0.19
N GLY A 175 -19.18 9.14 0.76
CA GLY A 175 -20.52 9.72 0.63
C GLY A 175 -20.76 10.51 -0.64
N GLY A 176 -21.76 10.10 -1.43
CA GLY A 176 -22.55 10.79 -2.46
C GLY A 176 -21.92 11.87 -3.34
N GLY A 177 -20.60 11.92 -3.49
CA GLY A 177 -19.89 12.92 -4.28
C GLY A 177 -19.98 12.66 -5.78
N ALA A 178 -19.89 13.73 -6.57
CA ALA A 178 -19.74 13.67 -8.02
C ALA A 178 -18.29 13.32 -8.43
N VAL A 179 -17.73 12.23 -7.90
CA VAL A 179 -16.44 11.70 -8.39
C VAL A 179 -16.60 11.34 -9.86
N PRO A 180 -15.78 11.93 -10.77
CA PRO A 180 -15.80 11.60 -12.19
C PRO A 180 -15.52 10.11 -12.41
N SER A 181 -16.25 9.49 -13.32
CA SER A 181 -16.21 8.03 -13.53
C SER A 181 -14.88 7.46 -14.05
N PHE A 182 -13.93 8.32 -14.42
CA PHE A 182 -12.58 7.94 -14.84
C PHE A 182 -11.58 7.87 -13.67
N LEU A 183 -12.00 8.28 -12.47
CA LEU A 183 -11.28 8.09 -11.22
C LEU A 183 -11.93 6.94 -10.46
N THR A 184 -11.10 6.07 -9.89
CA THR A 184 -11.52 4.90 -9.11
C THR A 184 -11.60 5.22 -7.61
N MET A 185 -11.57 6.51 -7.25
CA MET A 185 -11.46 6.97 -5.86
C MET A 185 -12.58 6.45 -4.94
N ALA A 186 -13.83 6.34 -5.42
CA ALA A 186 -14.91 5.83 -4.58
C ALA A 186 -14.82 4.32 -4.38
N GLU A 187 -14.39 3.59 -5.42
CA GLU A 187 -14.15 2.16 -5.36
C GLU A 187 -12.91 1.82 -4.51
N SER A 188 -11.82 2.59 -4.62
CA SER A 188 -10.61 2.48 -3.78
C SER A 188 -10.95 2.67 -2.31
N THR A 189 -11.69 3.72 -1.93
CA THR A 189 -12.19 3.87 -0.56
C THR A 189 -13.04 2.67 -0.15
N THR A 190 -13.97 2.21 -0.98
CA THR A 190 -14.80 1.02 -0.65
C THR A 190 -13.94 -0.22 -0.35
N ILE A 191 -12.89 -0.43 -1.13
CA ILE A 191 -11.93 -1.53 -0.96
C ILE A 191 -11.12 -1.34 0.33
N HIS A 192 -10.65 -0.12 0.60
CA HIS A 192 -9.92 0.25 1.80
C HIS A 192 -10.75 -0.03 3.06
N GLU A 193 -11.95 0.53 3.13
CA GLU A 193 -12.85 0.37 4.28
C GLU A 193 -13.25 -1.09 4.51
N PHE A 194 -13.45 -1.86 3.43
CA PHE A 194 -13.69 -3.29 3.54
C PHE A 194 -12.45 -4.05 4.05
N GLY A 195 -11.24 -3.67 3.63
CA GLY A 195 -10.01 -4.36 4.00
C GLY A 195 -9.75 -4.37 5.52
N HIS A 196 -10.22 -3.35 6.24
CA HIS A 196 -10.21 -3.35 7.71
C HIS A 196 -11.02 -4.50 8.32
N ALA A 197 -12.00 -5.09 7.63
CA ALA A 197 -12.64 -6.32 8.11
C ALA A 197 -11.63 -7.45 8.35
N TYR A 198 -10.51 -7.48 7.62
CA TYR A 198 -9.41 -8.41 7.83
C TYR A 198 -8.40 -7.91 8.86
N PHE A 199 -7.84 -6.71 8.67
CA PHE A 199 -6.67 -6.26 9.43
C PHE A 199 -6.99 -5.59 10.77
N MET A 200 -8.24 -5.14 10.95
CA MET A 200 -8.81 -4.64 12.21
C MET A 200 -9.88 -5.59 12.76
N GLY A 201 -10.75 -6.13 11.91
CA GLY A 201 -11.83 -7.03 12.31
C GLY A 201 -11.33 -8.41 12.73
N ILE A 202 -10.82 -9.20 11.79
CA ILE A 202 -10.37 -10.58 12.06
C ILE A 202 -9.12 -10.59 12.93
N LEU A 203 -8.13 -9.75 12.63
CA LEU A 203 -6.87 -9.72 13.37
C LEU A 203 -6.93 -8.91 14.67
N ALA A 204 -7.89 -7.99 14.83
CA ALA A 204 -7.98 -7.09 15.98
C ALA A 204 -6.63 -6.49 16.37
N SER A 205 -5.95 -5.90 15.38
CA SER A 205 -4.74 -5.13 15.59
C SER A 205 -5.01 -3.92 16.50
N ASN A 206 -3.97 -3.44 17.19
CA ASN A 206 -4.08 -2.26 18.04
C ASN A 206 -3.56 -1.04 17.28
N GLU A 207 -4.43 -0.45 16.48
CA GLU A 207 -4.12 0.74 15.67
C GLU A 207 -3.67 1.93 16.54
N PHE A 208 -4.15 2.04 17.79
CA PHE A 208 -3.72 3.08 18.72
C PHE A 208 -2.20 3.08 18.89
N GLU A 209 -1.61 1.91 19.15
CA GLU A 209 -0.18 1.77 19.42
C GLU A 209 0.66 1.50 18.17
N GLU A 210 0.08 0.82 17.18
CA GLU A 210 0.78 0.36 15.97
C GLU A 210 -0.10 0.61 14.73
N PRO A 211 -0.40 1.88 14.37
CA PRO A 211 -1.38 2.21 13.34
C PRO A 211 -1.02 1.66 11.96
N TRP A 212 0.27 1.51 11.66
CA TRP A 212 0.71 0.93 10.39
C TRP A 212 0.28 -0.54 10.20
N VAL A 213 0.03 -1.30 11.27
CA VAL A 213 -0.40 -2.70 11.19
C VAL A 213 -1.83 -2.80 10.68
N ASP A 214 -2.65 -1.78 10.95
CA ASP A 214 -3.97 -1.66 10.37
C ASP A 214 -3.88 -0.87 9.05
N GLU A 215 -3.65 0.44 9.13
CA GLU A 215 -3.71 1.36 8.00
C GLU A 215 -2.70 1.07 6.90
N GLY A 216 -1.47 0.73 7.27
CA GLY A 216 -0.39 0.50 6.33
C GLY A 216 -0.54 -0.80 5.57
N ILE A 217 -0.88 -1.88 6.30
CA ILE A 217 -1.19 -3.18 5.69
C ILE A 217 -2.46 -3.07 4.85
N ASN A 218 -3.48 -2.37 5.34
CA ASN A 218 -4.73 -2.18 4.63
C ASN A 218 -4.53 -1.40 3.32
N SER A 219 -3.81 -0.27 3.35
CA SER A 219 -3.41 0.48 2.14
C SER A 219 -2.61 -0.37 1.15
N TYR A 220 -1.69 -1.21 1.61
CA TYR A 220 -0.95 -2.11 0.72
C TYR A 220 -1.89 -3.08 -0.03
N TRP A 221 -2.86 -3.67 0.68
CA TRP A 221 -3.82 -4.57 0.05
C TRP A 221 -4.81 -3.85 -0.86
N GLU A 222 -5.29 -2.67 -0.45
CA GLU A 222 -6.10 -1.79 -1.28
C GLU A 222 -5.39 -1.50 -2.61
N GLN A 223 -4.16 -1.00 -2.56
CA GLN A 223 -3.36 -0.67 -3.74
C GLN A 223 -3.24 -1.87 -4.69
N ARG A 224 -2.97 -3.06 -4.14
CA ARG A 224 -2.90 -4.30 -4.93
C ARG A 224 -4.23 -4.69 -5.57
N ILE A 225 -5.34 -4.57 -4.86
CA ILE A 225 -6.67 -4.90 -5.38
C ILE A 225 -7.07 -3.92 -6.47
N VAL A 226 -6.89 -2.62 -6.22
CA VAL A 226 -7.20 -1.54 -7.15
C VAL A 226 -6.38 -1.70 -8.43
N ASP A 227 -5.08 -1.92 -8.33
CA ASP A 227 -4.23 -2.11 -9.51
C ASP A 227 -4.47 -3.45 -10.24
N HIS A 228 -4.93 -4.48 -9.54
CA HIS A 228 -5.28 -5.76 -10.17
C HIS A 228 -6.55 -5.69 -11.02
N TYR A 229 -7.62 -5.11 -10.48
CA TYR A 229 -8.94 -5.11 -11.13
C TYR A 229 -9.21 -3.88 -11.99
N TYR A 230 -8.51 -2.78 -11.76
CA TYR A 230 -8.75 -1.52 -12.45
C TYR A 230 -7.54 -1.12 -13.31
N GLY A 231 -7.83 -0.63 -14.51
CA GLY A 231 -6.87 0.12 -15.32
C GLY A 231 -5.66 -0.64 -15.86
N ASP A 232 -5.67 -1.98 -15.92
CA ASP A 232 -4.54 -2.83 -16.36
C ASP A 232 -3.24 -2.54 -15.55
N GLY A 233 -3.33 -2.46 -14.22
CA GLY A 233 -2.21 -2.05 -13.36
C GLY A 233 -2.08 -0.55 -13.16
N TYR A 234 -3.10 0.22 -13.57
CA TYR A 234 -3.16 1.68 -13.39
C TYR A 234 -4.50 2.05 -12.77
N GLY A 235 -4.78 1.44 -11.62
CA GLY A 235 -6.13 1.39 -11.06
C GLY A 235 -6.67 2.77 -10.68
N GLN A 236 -5.80 3.74 -10.43
CA GLN A 236 -6.23 5.08 -10.01
C GLN A 236 -6.56 6.04 -11.16
N LEU A 237 -5.78 6.03 -12.24
CA LEU A 237 -6.01 6.86 -13.43
C LEU A 237 -5.56 6.13 -14.69
N ASN A 238 -6.48 5.94 -15.64
CA ASN A 238 -6.16 5.31 -16.93
C ASN A 238 -6.69 6.14 -18.12
N LEU A 239 -5.92 7.15 -18.52
CA LEU A 239 -6.15 7.94 -19.73
C LEU A 239 -5.12 7.59 -20.82
N PRO A 240 -5.39 7.84 -22.13
CA PRO A 240 -4.53 7.40 -23.23
C PRO A 240 -3.04 7.79 -23.16
N PHE A 241 -2.69 8.80 -22.34
CA PHE A 241 -1.30 9.28 -22.17
C PHE A 241 -0.91 9.52 -20.71
N ILE A 242 -1.83 9.31 -19.77
CA ILE A 242 -1.59 9.52 -18.34
C ILE A 242 -2.13 8.31 -17.64
N LYS A 243 -1.22 7.53 -17.07
CA LYS A 243 -1.52 6.32 -16.35
C LYS A 243 -0.89 6.43 -14.98
N MET A 244 -1.63 6.08 -13.94
CA MET A 244 -1.15 6.09 -12.57
C MET A 244 -1.79 4.92 -11.85
N SER A 245 -0.94 4.05 -11.31
CA SER A 245 -1.36 3.01 -10.38
C SER A 245 -1.70 3.63 -9.03
N ASP A 246 -2.43 2.90 -8.22
CA ASP A 246 -2.74 3.33 -6.86
C ASP A 246 -1.48 3.31 -5.98
N ALA A 247 -0.64 2.27 -6.14
CA ALA A 247 0.68 2.21 -5.52
C ALA A 247 1.58 3.41 -5.91
N ASP A 248 1.59 3.83 -7.18
CA ASP A 248 2.34 5.02 -7.64
C ASP A 248 1.84 6.29 -6.96
N GLN A 249 0.52 6.42 -6.73
CA GLN A 249 -0.04 7.58 -6.05
C GLN A 249 0.35 7.61 -4.57
N GLY A 250 0.24 6.46 -3.88
CA GLY A 250 0.67 6.35 -2.48
C GLY A 250 2.16 6.64 -2.31
N ARG A 251 2.99 6.11 -3.21
CA ARG A 251 4.42 6.42 -3.28
C ARG A 251 4.67 7.91 -3.54
N LEU A 252 3.92 8.53 -4.46
CA LEU A 252 4.06 9.97 -4.74
C LEU A 252 3.75 10.82 -3.50
N SER A 253 2.70 10.46 -2.75
CA SER A 253 2.35 11.07 -1.46
C SER A 253 3.50 10.96 -0.46
N TYR A 254 4.13 9.79 -0.35
CA TYR A 254 5.31 9.57 0.49
C TYR A 254 6.51 10.44 0.07
N ILE A 255 6.93 10.41 -1.20
CA ILE A 255 8.18 11.09 -1.63
C ILE A 255 8.06 12.62 -1.68
N THR A 256 6.84 13.16 -1.83
CA THR A 256 6.60 14.60 -1.87
C THR A 256 6.28 15.20 -0.50
N SER A 257 6.05 14.36 0.51
CA SER A 257 5.78 14.83 1.86
C SER A 257 7.04 15.41 2.49
N PRO A 258 7.02 16.67 2.96
CA PRO A 258 8.18 17.28 3.62
C PRO A 258 8.55 16.61 4.95
N GLY A 259 7.66 15.77 5.50
CA GLY A 259 7.82 15.07 6.77
C GLY A 259 8.23 13.59 6.63
N HIS A 260 8.53 13.09 5.44
CA HIS A 260 8.67 11.64 5.19
C HIS A 260 9.85 10.93 5.89
N ASN A 261 10.74 11.70 6.52
CA ASN A 261 11.93 11.22 7.23
C ASN A 261 12.06 11.81 8.66
N ILE A 262 11.03 12.48 9.19
CA ILE A 262 11.11 13.16 10.50
C ILE A 262 10.76 12.25 11.68
N ALA A 263 10.16 11.09 11.41
CA ALA A 263 9.72 10.12 12.39
C ALA A 263 9.94 8.68 11.88
N THR A 264 9.96 7.73 12.80
CA THR A 264 9.89 6.29 12.51
C THR A 264 8.44 5.89 12.22
N ASN A 265 8.23 4.72 11.62
CA ASN A 265 6.89 4.25 11.26
C ASN A 265 6.19 3.48 12.40
N ASP A 266 6.88 3.20 13.50
CA ASP A 266 6.39 2.41 14.64
C ASP A 266 5.80 3.26 15.79
N LEU A 267 5.55 4.56 15.55
CA LEU A 267 4.99 5.43 16.57
C LEU A 267 3.50 5.15 16.78
N PRO A 268 3.01 5.27 18.04
CA PRO A 268 1.58 5.31 18.32
C PRO A 268 0.89 6.46 17.58
N SER A 269 -0.42 6.31 17.31
CA SER A 269 -1.21 7.24 16.49
C SER A 269 -1.19 8.69 16.97
N TRP A 270 -1.04 8.92 18.28
CA TRP A 270 -0.96 10.25 18.90
C TRP A 270 0.45 10.85 18.98
N MET A 271 1.49 10.12 18.55
CA MET A 271 2.89 10.56 18.66
C MET A 271 3.50 11.04 17.35
N TYR A 272 2.78 10.92 16.22
CA TYR A 272 3.26 11.44 14.95
C TYR A 272 3.33 12.97 14.95
N PRO A 273 4.50 13.56 14.64
CA PRO A 273 4.67 15.00 14.67
C PRO A 273 4.12 15.67 13.40
N HIS A 274 3.81 16.97 13.48
CA HIS A 274 3.50 17.82 12.31
C HIS A 274 2.46 17.23 11.34
N ASP A 275 1.41 16.61 11.87
CA ASP A 275 0.32 16.01 11.09
C ASP A 275 0.79 14.94 10.09
N THR A 276 1.90 14.26 10.40
CA THR A 276 2.46 13.21 9.53
C THR A 276 1.76 11.85 9.65
N TYR A 277 0.75 11.72 10.53
CA TYR A 277 0.00 10.47 10.76
C TYR A 277 -0.33 9.76 9.45
N TYR A 278 -1.18 10.38 8.62
CA TYR A 278 -1.66 9.78 7.37
C TYR A 278 -0.53 9.34 6.42
N MET A 279 0.50 10.17 6.24
CA MET A 279 1.60 9.79 5.35
C MET A 279 2.43 8.65 5.93
N MET A 280 2.65 8.62 7.25
CA MET A 280 3.48 7.61 7.90
C MET A 280 2.75 6.29 8.07
N SER A 281 1.55 6.28 8.65
CA SER A 281 0.82 5.04 8.93
C SER A 281 0.25 4.37 7.68
N TYR A 282 -0.08 5.12 6.63
CA TYR A 282 -0.64 4.58 5.38
C TYR A 282 0.43 4.48 4.28
N ASN A 283 0.86 5.63 3.75
CA ASN A 283 1.58 5.70 2.48
C ASN A 283 3.02 5.19 2.58
N LYS A 284 3.77 5.62 3.61
CA LYS A 284 5.12 5.11 3.87
C LYS A 284 5.07 3.61 4.16
N ALA A 285 4.08 3.19 4.96
CA ALA A 285 3.89 1.80 5.33
C ALA A 285 3.65 0.89 4.11
N ALA A 286 2.69 1.25 3.27
CA ALA A 286 2.42 0.55 2.02
C ALA A 286 3.63 0.57 1.07
N THR A 287 4.35 1.70 0.97
CA THR A 287 5.54 1.83 0.10
C THR A 287 6.65 0.85 0.49
N TRP A 288 6.94 0.69 1.79
CA TRP A 288 7.94 -0.30 2.20
C TRP A 288 7.41 -1.74 2.14
N LEU A 289 6.10 -1.97 2.27
CA LEU A 289 5.50 -3.30 2.02
C LEU A 289 5.63 -3.71 0.54
N HIS A 290 5.39 -2.80 -0.40
CA HIS A 290 5.65 -3.05 -1.82
C HIS A 290 7.14 -3.25 -2.11
N THR A 291 8.03 -2.53 -1.42
CA THR A 291 9.48 -2.77 -1.51
C THR A 291 9.84 -4.16 -0.98
N LEU A 292 9.26 -4.58 0.14
CA LEU A 292 9.44 -5.92 0.69
C LEU A 292 8.98 -6.97 -0.32
N GLU A 293 7.79 -6.80 -0.91
CA GLU A 293 7.26 -7.65 -1.97
C GLU A 293 8.19 -7.71 -3.19
N GLY A 294 8.74 -6.57 -3.63
CA GLY A 294 9.70 -6.51 -4.73
C GLY A 294 10.97 -7.32 -4.45
N LEU A 295 11.41 -7.38 -3.19
CA LEU A 295 12.57 -8.17 -2.76
C LEU A 295 12.26 -9.66 -2.66
N ILE A 296 11.18 -10.05 -1.98
CA ILE A 296 10.88 -11.46 -1.67
C ILE A 296 9.99 -12.14 -2.72
N GLY A 297 9.39 -11.35 -3.62
CA GLY A 297 8.43 -11.77 -4.65
C GLY A 297 6.99 -11.88 -4.15
N THR A 298 6.03 -11.53 -5.02
CA THR A 298 4.59 -11.55 -4.75
C THR A 298 4.07 -12.87 -4.17
N LYS A 299 4.52 -14.01 -4.70
CA LYS A 299 4.07 -15.33 -4.19
C LYS A 299 4.47 -15.54 -2.73
N THR A 300 5.70 -15.16 -2.36
CA THR A 300 6.19 -15.26 -0.98
C THR A 300 5.42 -14.31 -0.08
N MET A 301 5.17 -13.08 -0.55
CA MET A 301 4.40 -12.08 0.18
C MET A 301 2.95 -12.54 0.44
N ASP A 302 2.30 -13.15 -0.56
CA ASP A 302 0.98 -13.78 -0.35
C ASP A 302 1.07 -14.89 0.71
N ASN A 303 2.13 -15.71 0.71
CA ASN A 303 2.29 -16.75 1.73
C ASN A 303 2.57 -16.18 3.13
N VAL A 304 3.26 -15.05 3.24
CA VAL A 304 3.42 -14.30 4.50
C VAL A 304 2.05 -13.95 5.07
N PHE A 305 1.16 -13.37 4.27
CA PHE A 305 -0.17 -12.98 4.75
C PHE A 305 -1.10 -14.17 5.00
N ARG A 306 -1.02 -15.24 4.21
CA ARG A 306 -1.72 -16.51 4.52
C ARG A 306 -1.29 -17.07 5.86
N GLU A 307 0.00 -17.07 6.13
CA GLU A 307 0.54 -17.56 7.40
C GLU A 307 0.22 -16.62 8.56
N TYR A 308 0.21 -15.30 8.31
CA TYR A 308 -0.19 -14.30 9.30
C TYR A 308 -1.65 -14.49 9.72
N TYR A 309 -2.55 -14.59 8.74
CA TYR A 309 -3.96 -14.93 8.96
C TYR A 309 -4.08 -16.25 9.73
N ARG A 310 -3.43 -17.33 9.26
CA ARG A 310 -3.51 -18.66 9.89
C ARG A 310 -3.09 -18.66 11.36
N ARG A 311 -2.09 -17.87 11.73
CA ARG A 311 -1.58 -17.79 13.11
C ARG A 311 -2.39 -16.85 14.00
N TRP A 312 -2.97 -15.79 13.43
CA TRP A 312 -3.45 -14.64 14.20
C TRP A 312 -4.91 -14.25 13.98
N ALA A 313 -5.65 -14.93 13.09
CA ALA A 313 -7.09 -14.74 12.99
C ALA A 313 -7.78 -14.96 14.35
N PHE A 314 -8.63 -13.99 14.73
CA PHE A 314 -9.33 -13.90 16.02
C PHE A 314 -8.38 -13.88 17.23
N ARG A 315 -7.28 -13.12 17.12
CA ARG A 315 -6.31 -12.84 18.19
C ARG A 315 -5.98 -11.35 18.20
N HIS A 316 -4.80 -10.96 18.72
CA HIS A 316 -4.30 -9.58 18.72
C HIS A 316 -2.79 -9.57 18.43
N PRO A 317 -2.36 -9.68 17.17
CA PRO A 317 -0.96 -9.60 16.81
C PRO A 317 -0.40 -8.18 17.02
N SER A 318 0.89 -8.10 17.32
CA SER A 318 1.70 -6.88 17.22
C SER A 318 2.47 -6.84 15.90
N GLY A 319 3.06 -5.70 15.58
CA GLY A 319 3.96 -5.56 14.44
C GLY A 319 5.15 -6.53 14.49
N LYS A 320 5.62 -6.88 15.70
CA LYS A 320 6.67 -7.89 15.89
C LYS A 320 6.20 -9.30 15.51
N ASP A 321 4.92 -9.60 15.70
CA ASP A 321 4.36 -10.88 15.30
C ASP A 321 4.27 -10.99 13.78
N PHE A 322 3.95 -9.90 13.08
CA PHE A 322 4.06 -9.82 11.61
C PHE A 322 5.50 -10.04 11.14
N ILE A 323 6.47 -9.34 11.74
CA ILE A 323 7.90 -9.50 11.41
C ILE A 323 8.35 -10.96 11.62
N ALA A 324 7.91 -11.62 12.70
CA ALA A 324 8.22 -13.02 12.95
C ALA A 324 7.65 -13.94 11.85
N VAL A 325 6.44 -13.68 11.37
CA VAL A 325 5.86 -14.41 10.23
C VAL A 325 6.66 -14.19 8.95
N VAL A 326 7.04 -12.95 8.65
CA VAL A 326 7.90 -12.62 7.49
C VAL A 326 9.21 -13.39 7.57
N ASN A 327 9.87 -13.36 8.73
CA ASN A 327 11.14 -14.07 8.96
C ASN A 327 10.99 -15.58 8.73
N ASP A 328 9.96 -16.21 9.30
CA ASP A 328 9.72 -17.65 9.16
C ASP A 328 9.46 -18.05 7.70
N VAL A 329 8.57 -17.34 7.01
CA VAL A 329 8.17 -17.67 5.64
C VAL A 329 9.33 -17.41 4.67
N VAL A 330 9.99 -16.26 4.77
CA VAL A 330 11.13 -15.93 3.90
C VAL A 330 12.27 -16.91 4.11
N LYS A 331 12.60 -17.26 5.36
CA LYS A 331 13.63 -18.27 5.66
C LYS A 331 13.27 -19.64 5.08
N ASN A 332 12.01 -20.04 5.17
CA ASN A 332 11.55 -21.32 4.66
C ASN A 332 11.57 -21.39 3.12
N GLU A 333 11.22 -20.31 2.43
CA GLU A 333 11.12 -20.29 0.96
C GLU A 333 12.43 -19.93 0.25
N HIS A 334 13.24 -19.04 0.85
CA HIS A 334 14.45 -18.49 0.24
C HIS A 334 15.75 -18.91 0.94
N GLY A 335 15.67 -19.64 2.06
CA GLY A 335 16.85 -20.01 2.84
C GLY A 335 17.57 -18.79 3.39
N ASP A 336 18.90 -18.75 3.21
CA ASP A 336 19.79 -17.70 3.73
C ASP A 336 20.08 -16.56 2.73
N ILE A 337 19.34 -16.48 1.62
CA ILE A 337 19.60 -15.48 0.56
C ILE A 337 19.55 -14.03 1.11
N PHE A 338 18.65 -13.76 2.05
CA PHE A 338 18.51 -12.46 2.70
C PHE A 338 19.18 -12.37 4.07
N GLY A 339 20.06 -13.33 4.41
CA GLY A 339 20.69 -13.45 5.73
C GLY A 339 19.89 -14.32 6.69
N GLU A 340 20.19 -14.21 7.99
CA GLU A 340 19.56 -15.04 9.04
C GLU A 340 18.05 -14.77 9.18
N ASN A 341 17.65 -13.51 8.98
CA ASN A 341 16.27 -13.03 9.04
C ASN A 341 16.16 -11.67 8.30
N MET A 342 14.94 -11.15 8.17
CA MET A 342 14.62 -9.87 7.54
C MET A 342 14.66 -8.67 8.52
N ASN A 343 15.16 -8.82 9.76
CA ASN A 343 15.16 -7.71 10.73
C ASN A 343 15.99 -6.52 10.21
N TRP A 344 17.07 -6.76 9.46
CA TRP A 344 17.87 -5.70 8.83
C TRP A 344 17.03 -4.78 7.92
N PHE A 345 15.94 -5.28 7.35
CA PHE A 345 15.01 -4.50 6.54
C PHE A 345 14.11 -3.64 7.44
N PHE A 346 13.44 -4.27 8.41
CA PHE A 346 12.53 -3.58 9.34
C PHE A 346 13.23 -2.55 10.24
N ASP A 347 14.46 -2.81 10.66
CA ASP A 347 15.30 -1.87 11.41
C ASP A 347 15.50 -0.54 10.67
N GLN A 348 15.42 -0.56 9.33
CA GLN A 348 15.63 0.62 8.50
C GLN A 348 14.31 1.31 8.11
N VAL A 349 13.28 0.53 7.72
CA VAL A 349 12.03 1.09 7.16
C VAL A 349 10.96 1.38 8.21
N LEU A 350 10.89 0.55 9.24
CA LEU A 350 9.89 0.64 10.32
C LEU A 350 10.46 1.39 11.52
N TYR A 351 11.60 0.92 12.04
CA TYR A 351 12.28 1.51 13.21
C TYR A 351 13.27 2.62 12.85
N GLY A 352 13.47 2.86 11.56
CA GLY A 352 14.36 3.90 11.03
C GLY A 352 13.61 5.02 10.30
N SER A 353 14.30 6.14 10.14
CA SER A 353 13.80 7.31 9.41
C SER A 353 14.70 7.70 8.23
N GLY A 354 15.62 6.81 7.85
CA GLY A 354 16.53 7.05 6.73
C GLY A 354 15.81 7.11 5.39
N ILE A 355 16.41 7.79 4.42
CA ILE A 355 15.92 7.86 3.04
C ILE A 355 16.58 6.76 2.21
N CYS A 356 15.84 6.19 1.26
CA CYS A 356 16.39 5.33 0.22
C CYS A 356 16.59 6.17 -1.05
N ASP A 357 17.83 6.32 -1.51
CA ASP A 357 18.17 7.02 -2.75
C ASP A 357 19.44 6.38 -3.33
N TYR A 358 19.31 5.76 -4.49
CA TYR A 358 20.41 5.24 -5.28
C TYR A 358 20.65 6.13 -6.47
N ARG A 359 21.83 6.08 -7.06
CA ARG A 359 22.13 6.88 -8.25
C ARG A 359 23.11 6.16 -9.15
N LEU A 360 22.84 6.21 -10.45
CA LEU A 360 23.84 5.88 -11.46
C LEU A 360 24.69 7.13 -11.74
N SER A 361 25.89 7.20 -11.17
CA SER A 361 26.71 8.41 -11.19
C SER A 361 27.51 8.58 -12.48
N GLY A 362 27.82 7.50 -13.20
CA GLY A 362 28.44 7.62 -14.51
C GLY A 362 28.72 6.32 -15.24
N ILE A 363 28.92 6.47 -16.56
CA ILE A 363 29.44 5.42 -17.44
C ILE A 363 30.68 5.98 -18.12
N THR A 364 31.79 5.24 -18.08
CA THR A 364 32.98 5.53 -18.87
C THR A 364 33.32 4.34 -19.75
N SER A 365 33.84 4.60 -20.94
CA SER A 365 34.29 3.55 -21.86
C SER A 365 35.53 4.02 -22.58
N HIS A 366 36.66 3.37 -22.33
CA HIS A 366 37.95 3.72 -22.91
C HIS A 366 38.47 2.57 -23.74
N LYS A 367 38.85 2.85 -24.99
CA LYS A 367 39.51 1.87 -25.86
C LYS A 367 40.84 1.45 -25.23
N ILE A 368 40.99 0.15 -24.98
CA ILE A 368 42.24 -0.44 -24.49
C ILE A 368 43.25 -0.37 -25.64
N ARG A 369 44.38 0.28 -25.37
CA ARG A 369 45.46 0.45 -26.35
C ARG A 369 46.48 -0.66 -26.14
N SER A 370 46.89 -1.34 -27.21
CA SER A 370 48.03 -2.25 -27.18
C SER A 370 49.31 -1.50 -27.61
N TYR A 371 50.42 -1.80 -26.94
CA TYR A 371 51.75 -1.34 -27.31
C TYR A 371 52.50 -2.53 -27.91
N SER A 372 53.06 -2.37 -29.12
CA SER A 372 53.96 -3.37 -29.70
C SER A 372 55.39 -2.85 -29.59
N GLY A 373 56.27 -3.62 -28.95
CA GLY A 373 57.69 -3.32 -28.90
C GLY A 373 58.36 -3.77 -30.20
N VAL A 374 59.09 -2.87 -30.86
CA VAL A 374 60.06 -3.22 -31.90
C VAL A 374 61.44 -3.20 -31.25
N VAL A 375 62.13 -4.35 -31.31
CA VAL A 375 63.51 -4.49 -30.83
C VAL A 375 64.46 -4.21 -31.98
N ASP A 376 65.32 -3.20 -31.83
CA ASP A 376 66.40 -2.89 -32.77
C ASP A 376 67.73 -2.82 -31.99
N GLY A 377 68.54 -3.87 -32.13
CA GLY A 377 69.75 -4.07 -31.31
C GLY A 377 69.45 -4.17 -29.81
N ASP A 378 70.18 -3.42 -28.98
CA ASP A 378 69.96 -3.33 -27.52
C ASP A 378 68.85 -2.34 -27.12
N SER A 379 68.15 -1.75 -28.09
CA SER A 379 67.11 -0.75 -27.86
C SER A 379 65.71 -1.29 -28.12
N VAL A 380 64.81 -1.13 -27.14
CA VAL A 380 63.39 -1.45 -27.28
C VAL A 380 62.63 -0.16 -27.53
N THR A 381 62.05 -0.01 -28.72
CA THR A 381 61.20 1.13 -29.06
C THR A 381 59.73 0.68 -29.06
N TYR A 382 58.92 1.29 -28.20
CA TYR A 382 57.48 1.02 -28.17
C TYR A 382 56.78 1.81 -29.28
N ILE A 383 56.25 1.11 -30.28
CA ILE A 383 55.47 1.72 -31.36
C ILE A 383 53.99 1.49 -31.07
N ARG A 384 53.20 2.56 -31.24
CA ARG A 384 51.75 2.50 -31.15
C ARG A 384 51.21 1.63 -32.28
N SER A 385 50.76 0.42 -31.96
CA SER A 385 50.08 -0.44 -32.92
C SER A 385 48.58 -0.39 -32.67
N ASP A 386 47.84 0.35 -33.49
CA ASP A 386 46.38 0.25 -33.51
C ASP A 386 46.02 -1.08 -34.20
N ARG A 387 45.92 -2.19 -33.46
CA ARG A 387 45.34 -3.43 -34.00
C ARG A 387 43.88 -3.15 -34.38
N THR A 388 43.56 -3.34 -35.66
CA THR A 388 42.24 -3.04 -36.24
C THR A 388 41.20 -4.13 -36.02
N SER A 389 41.60 -5.36 -35.65
CA SER A 389 40.68 -6.51 -35.53
C SER A 389 40.15 -6.77 -34.11
N ASP A 390 40.89 -6.38 -33.06
CA ASP A 390 40.56 -6.72 -31.66
C ASP A 390 40.46 -5.44 -30.80
N THR A 391 39.53 -4.54 -31.16
CA THR A 391 39.31 -3.33 -30.36
C THR A 391 38.55 -3.71 -29.08
N LEU A 392 39.27 -3.84 -27.96
CA LEU A 392 38.67 -3.98 -26.64
C LEU A 392 38.44 -2.61 -26.00
N TYR A 393 37.38 -2.49 -25.23
CA TYR A 393 37.05 -1.37 -24.37
C TYR A 393 37.14 -1.82 -22.91
N LEU A 394 37.67 -0.93 -22.07
CA LEU A 394 37.48 -0.97 -20.63
C LEU A 394 36.33 -0.01 -20.32
N SER A 395 35.18 -0.59 -19.97
CA SER A 395 34.00 0.15 -19.56
C SER A 395 33.83 0.07 -18.05
N ARG A 396 33.44 1.19 -17.43
CA ARG A 396 33.10 1.26 -16.01
C ARG A 396 31.72 1.87 -15.85
N VAL A 397 30.89 1.21 -15.04
CA VAL A 397 29.60 1.73 -14.57
C VAL A 397 29.74 2.03 -13.09
N SER A 398 29.56 3.28 -12.71
CA SER A 398 29.67 3.76 -11.33
C SER A 398 28.29 4.05 -10.76
N ILE A 399 28.00 3.47 -9.60
CA ILE A 399 26.76 3.68 -8.86
C ILE A 399 27.06 4.11 -7.43
N GLU A 400 26.12 4.83 -6.83
CA GLU A 400 26.23 5.42 -5.51
C GLU A 400 24.94 5.23 -4.72
N ARG A 401 25.05 5.12 -3.40
CA ARG A 401 23.93 5.19 -2.47
C ARG A 401 24.01 6.55 -1.75
N LEU A 402 23.04 7.40 -2.02
CA LEU A 402 22.94 8.76 -1.48
C LEU A 402 22.18 8.80 -0.14
N GLY A 403 21.15 7.95 -0.01
CA GLY A 403 20.35 7.81 1.20
C GLY A 403 20.97 6.87 2.24
N GLU A 404 20.44 6.85 3.46
CA GLU A 404 20.92 6.00 4.56
C GLU A 404 20.51 4.54 4.41
N VAL A 405 19.31 4.28 3.84
CA VAL A 405 18.72 2.94 3.71
C VAL A 405 19.51 2.07 2.75
N LYS A 406 19.87 0.86 3.18
CA LYS A 406 20.69 -0.12 2.48
C LYS A 406 19.82 -1.32 2.10
N LEU A 407 19.50 -1.40 0.82
CA LEU A 407 18.81 -2.51 0.16
C LEU A 407 19.70 -3.13 -0.92
N PRO A 408 19.60 -4.45 -1.15
CA PRO A 408 20.19 -5.05 -2.33
C PRO A 408 19.49 -4.54 -3.59
N VAL A 409 20.26 -4.21 -4.63
CA VAL A 409 19.77 -3.69 -5.91
C VAL A 409 20.34 -4.49 -7.08
N GLU A 410 19.55 -4.64 -8.13
CA GLU A 410 20.02 -5.13 -9.42
C GLU A 410 20.40 -3.97 -10.34
N VAL A 411 21.37 -4.18 -11.22
CA VAL A 411 21.79 -3.20 -12.23
C VAL A 411 21.81 -3.87 -13.59
N LEU A 412 21.00 -3.38 -14.51
CA LEU A 412 21.03 -3.80 -15.91
C LEU A 412 22.01 -2.92 -16.68
N VAL A 413 23.01 -3.52 -17.31
CA VAL A 413 24.03 -2.85 -18.12
C VAL A 413 23.89 -3.30 -19.57
N ARG A 414 23.81 -2.35 -20.50
CA ARG A 414 23.67 -2.59 -21.94
C ARG A 414 24.85 -2.05 -22.73
N PHE A 415 25.32 -2.86 -23.67
CA PHE A 415 26.43 -2.57 -24.56
C PHE A 415 25.96 -2.15 -25.96
N ASP A 416 26.82 -1.47 -26.72
CA ASP A 416 26.49 -1.00 -28.08
C ASP A 416 26.36 -2.12 -29.12
N ASN A 417 26.96 -3.27 -28.86
CA ASN A 417 26.81 -4.48 -29.66
C ASN A 417 25.48 -5.21 -29.40
N GLY A 418 24.66 -4.74 -28.45
CA GLY A 418 23.37 -5.33 -28.08
C GLY A 418 23.42 -6.28 -26.89
N ASP A 419 24.60 -6.60 -26.36
CA ASP A 419 24.73 -7.45 -25.18
C ASP A 419 24.17 -6.76 -23.92
N GLU A 420 23.71 -7.57 -22.96
CA GLU A 420 23.21 -7.13 -21.67
C GLU A 420 23.75 -8.00 -20.54
N VAL A 421 24.05 -7.35 -19.40
CA VAL A 421 24.49 -8.02 -18.17
C VAL A 421 23.65 -7.49 -17.02
N ARG A 422 23.19 -8.39 -16.14
CA ARG A 422 22.57 -8.04 -14.86
C ARG A 422 23.57 -8.28 -13.74
N GLU A 423 23.88 -7.22 -13.02
CA GLU A 423 24.73 -7.25 -11.83
C GLU A 423 23.87 -7.12 -10.58
N THR A 424 24.43 -7.54 -9.44
CA THR A 424 23.81 -7.35 -8.12
C THR A 424 24.77 -6.59 -7.21
N TRP A 425 24.22 -5.67 -6.42
CA TRP A 425 24.94 -4.97 -5.38
C TRP A 425 24.16 -5.00 -4.07
N ASP A 426 24.85 -5.26 -2.95
CA ASP A 426 24.25 -5.31 -1.62
C ASP A 426 23.77 -3.95 -1.09
N GLY A 427 24.18 -2.84 -1.73
CA GLY A 427 23.87 -1.48 -1.30
C GLY A 427 24.57 -1.03 0.00
N ILE A 428 25.44 -1.86 0.59
CA ILE A 428 26.05 -1.56 1.90
C ILE A 428 27.09 -0.45 1.76
N ALA A 429 28.00 -0.59 0.79
CA ALA A 429 28.99 0.43 0.48
C ALA A 429 28.31 1.74 0.03
N GLY A 430 29.01 2.87 0.12
CA GLY A 430 28.49 4.15 -0.42
C GLY A 430 28.52 4.22 -1.94
N TYR A 431 29.36 3.40 -2.59
CA TYR A 431 29.49 3.34 -4.05
C TYR A 431 29.96 1.96 -4.51
N ARG A 432 29.75 1.67 -5.79
CA ARG A 432 30.26 0.47 -6.47
C ARG A 432 30.60 0.79 -7.92
N ASP A 433 31.77 0.33 -8.36
CA ASP A 433 32.18 0.35 -9.76
C ASP A 433 32.09 -1.07 -10.33
N PHE A 434 31.38 -1.24 -11.43
CA PHE A 434 31.40 -2.46 -12.25
C PHE A 434 32.30 -2.24 -13.46
N GLU A 435 33.29 -3.09 -13.64
CA GLU A 435 34.26 -3.00 -14.73
C GLU A 435 34.08 -4.13 -15.72
N TYR A 436 34.03 -3.78 -17.01
CA TYR A 436 33.86 -4.71 -18.11
C TYR A 436 34.99 -4.53 -19.11
N THR A 437 35.60 -5.63 -19.52
CA THR A 437 36.58 -5.64 -20.61
C THR A 437 36.04 -6.48 -21.76
N GLY A 438 35.80 -5.86 -22.91
CA GLY A 438 35.20 -6.56 -24.04
C GLY A 438 35.15 -5.74 -25.33
N PRO A 439 34.68 -6.33 -26.44
CA PRO A 439 34.59 -5.64 -27.73
C PRO A 439 33.48 -4.58 -27.78
N GLY A 440 32.45 -4.70 -26.94
CA GLY A 440 31.36 -3.72 -26.83
C GLY A 440 31.66 -2.64 -25.79
N LYS A 441 31.24 -1.40 -26.04
CA LYS A 441 31.23 -0.32 -25.05
C LYS A 441 29.89 -0.29 -24.32
N VAL A 442 29.91 -0.06 -23.00
CA VAL A 442 28.67 0.22 -22.26
C VAL A 442 28.08 1.53 -22.73
N VAL A 443 26.79 1.54 -23.07
CA VAL A 443 26.06 2.72 -23.57
C VAL A 443 24.89 3.16 -22.68
N TRP A 444 24.39 2.25 -21.86
CA TRP A 444 23.27 2.50 -20.96
C TRP A 444 23.35 1.56 -19.76
N ALA A 445 22.89 2.04 -18.62
CA ALA A 445 22.63 1.20 -17.47
C ALA A 445 21.46 1.75 -16.64
N LYS A 446 20.79 0.89 -15.87
CA LYS A 446 19.69 1.23 -14.95
C LYS A 446 19.81 0.41 -13.67
N ILE A 447 19.78 1.08 -12.53
CA ILE A 447 19.57 0.50 -11.20
C ILE A 447 18.09 0.16 -11.05
N ASP A 448 17.81 -0.98 -10.43
CA ASP A 448 16.46 -1.52 -10.23
C ASP A 448 15.65 -1.55 -11.54
N PRO A 449 16.11 -2.33 -12.53
CA PRO A 449 15.51 -2.32 -13.87
C PRO A 449 14.04 -2.70 -13.88
N ASP A 450 13.62 -3.52 -12.91
CA ASP A 450 12.27 -4.06 -12.77
C ASP A 450 11.43 -3.27 -11.73
N ASP A 451 11.95 -2.14 -11.23
CA ASP A 451 11.26 -1.20 -10.33
C ASP A 451 10.74 -1.85 -9.01
N LYS A 452 11.56 -2.73 -8.40
CA LYS A 452 11.27 -3.47 -7.16
C LYS A 452 11.33 -2.63 -5.88
N ILE A 453 11.97 -1.46 -5.93
CA ILE A 453 12.26 -0.63 -4.75
C ILE A 453 11.43 0.65 -4.81
N ASP A 454 10.21 0.59 -4.29
CA ASP A 454 9.30 1.74 -4.22
C ASP A 454 9.78 2.82 -3.24
N MET A 455 10.55 2.42 -2.23
CA MET A 455 11.16 3.35 -1.27
C MET A 455 12.20 4.30 -1.88
N ASP A 456 12.78 4.00 -3.05
CA ASP A 456 13.75 4.88 -3.70
C ASP A 456 13.09 6.21 -4.07
N VAL A 457 13.49 7.30 -3.41
CA VAL A 457 12.82 8.61 -3.56
C VAL A 457 13.08 9.27 -4.91
N ASN A 458 14.06 8.81 -5.69
CA ASN A 458 14.46 9.46 -6.94
C ASN A 458 14.81 8.49 -8.06
N ARG A 459 13.85 7.66 -8.50
CA ARG A 459 14.03 6.76 -9.67
C ARG A 459 14.56 7.41 -10.97
N ILE A 460 14.49 8.73 -11.11
CA ILE A 460 14.98 9.44 -12.32
C ILE A 460 16.51 9.42 -12.39
N ASN A 461 17.22 9.38 -11.26
CA ASN A 461 18.68 9.33 -11.22
C ASN A 461 19.24 7.89 -11.32
N ASN A 462 18.37 6.87 -11.40
CA ASN A 462 18.74 5.46 -11.44
C ASN A 462 19.21 4.98 -12.81
N SER A 463 19.15 5.81 -13.85
CA SER A 463 19.61 5.43 -15.19
C SER A 463 20.56 6.44 -15.79
N TYR A 464 21.45 5.96 -16.65
CA TYR A 464 22.44 6.78 -17.34
C TYR A 464 22.63 6.29 -18.77
N THR A 465 22.81 7.22 -19.71
CA THR A 465 23.09 6.92 -21.10
C THR A 465 24.19 7.82 -21.66
N LEU A 466 25.10 7.26 -22.46
CA LEU A 466 26.14 8.03 -23.15
C LEU A 466 25.60 8.85 -24.34
N GLU A 467 24.45 8.46 -24.88
CA GLU A 467 23.83 9.10 -26.04
C GLU A 467 22.40 9.55 -25.72
N PRO A 468 22.22 10.62 -24.92
CA PRO A 468 20.90 11.10 -24.54
C PRO A 468 20.12 11.57 -25.78
N LYS A 469 19.10 10.80 -26.18
CA LYS A 469 18.17 11.18 -27.24
C LYS A 469 17.14 12.18 -26.70
N HIS A 470 17.47 13.46 -26.75
CA HIS A 470 16.59 14.54 -26.26
C HIS A 470 15.29 14.74 -27.07
N THR A 471 15.13 14.10 -28.23
CA THR A 471 13.96 14.27 -29.09
C THR A 471 12.68 13.71 -28.46
N ALA A 472 12.77 12.56 -27.80
CA ALA A 472 11.62 11.94 -27.13
C ALA A 472 11.21 12.72 -25.87
N SER A 473 12.18 13.10 -25.02
CA SER A 473 11.92 13.87 -23.81
C SER A 473 11.36 15.26 -24.12
N ARG A 474 11.89 15.96 -25.13
CA ARG A 474 11.36 17.26 -25.58
C ARG A 474 9.95 17.12 -26.16
N ARG A 475 9.64 16.02 -26.87
CA ARG A 475 8.28 15.74 -27.35
C ARG A 475 7.30 15.50 -26.20
N MET A 476 7.71 14.76 -25.17
CA MET A 476 6.90 14.53 -23.97
C MET A 476 6.68 15.81 -23.17
N MET A 477 7.75 16.60 -22.95
CA MET A 477 7.66 17.92 -22.31
C MET A 477 6.68 18.84 -23.03
N ASN A 478 6.75 18.90 -24.37
CA ASN A 478 5.81 19.71 -25.15
C ASN A 478 4.36 19.23 -25.00
N LYS A 479 4.12 17.91 -24.96
CA LYS A 479 2.78 17.35 -24.70
C LYS A 479 2.28 17.69 -23.29
N PHE A 480 3.16 17.61 -22.29
CA PHE A 480 2.83 17.94 -20.90
C PHE A 480 2.51 19.44 -20.73
N VAL A 481 3.31 20.32 -21.31
CA VAL A 481 3.05 21.77 -21.32
C VAL A 481 1.71 22.08 -22.00
N PHE A 482 1.41 21.42 -23.13
CA PHE A 482 0.12 21.56 -23.81
C PHE A 482 -1.05 21.09 -22.93
N LEU A 483 -0.90 19.93 -22.26
CA LEU A 483 -1.89 19.43 -21.31
C LEU A 483 -2.10 20.40 -20.14
N MET A 484 -1.03 20.93 -19.54
CA MET A 484 -1.10 21.92 -18.47
C MET A 484 -1.83 23.18 -18.92
N GLN A 485 -1.54 23.69 -20.13
CA GLN A 485 -2.27 24.82 -20.71
C GLN A 485 -3.76 24.51 -20.88
N MET A 486 -4.11 23.31 -21.35
CA MET A 486 -5.49 22.87 -21.48
C MET A 486 -6.21 22.84 -20.12
N MET A 487 -5.58 22.25 -19.10
CA MET A 487 -6.13 22.19 -17.73
C MET A 487 -6.32 23.60 -17.14
N ILE A 488 -5.33 24.49 -17.27
CA ILE A 488 -5.45 25.90 -16.82
C ILE A 488 -6.63 26.59 -17.53
N THR A 489 -6.85 26.32 -18.81
CA THR A 489 -7.96 26.89 -19.58
C THR A 489 -9.32 26.38 -19.09
N ILE A 490 -9.41 25.11 -18.66
CA ILE A 490 -10.64 24.53 -18.10
C ILE A 490 -11.03 25.18 -16.76
N PHE A 491 -10.06 25.58 -15.92
CA PHE A 491 -10.32 26.24 -14.64
C PHE A 491 -10.46 27.77 -14.73
N THR A 492 -10.28 28.36 -15.92
CA THR A 492 -10.41 29.81 -16.15
C THR A 492 -11.64 30.19 -16.98
N ILE A 493 -12.48 29.21 -17.33
CA ILE A 493 -13.84 29.36 -17.90
C ILE A 493 -14.84 29.00 -16.80
#